data_AF-A0A916GA30-F1
#
_entry.id   AF-A0A916GA30-F1
#
_cell.length_a   1.000
_cell.length_b   1.000
_cell.length_c   1.000
_cell.angle_alpha   90.00
_cell.angle_beta   90.00
_cell.angle_gamma   90.00
#
_symmetry.space_group_name_H-M   'P 1'
#
loop_
_entity.id
_entity.type
_entity.pdbx_description
1 polymer ?
#
loop_
_entity_poly.entity_id
_entity_poly.type
_entity_poly.pdbx_seq_one_letter_code
_entity_poly.pdbx_strand_id
1 'polypeptide(L)' 'NFGYNAATGEYGDMVAMGVLDPTKVERTALQNAASVAGLMLTTDCMVAELVEDKPAGGMGGMGGMGGMGGMGGMDMGM' A
#
# COMPACT_ATOMS: atom_id res chain seq x y z
N ASN A 1 30.15 -0.11 22.76
CA ASN A 1 29.03 0.54 22.07
C ASN A 1 29.56 1.80 21.41
N PHE A 2 30.31 1.69 20.31
CA PHE A 2 30.89 2.86 19.65
C PHE A 2 30.00 3.31 18.49
N GLY A 3 29.74 4.61 18.42
CA GLY A 3 28.85 5.17 17.42
C GLY A 3 28.95 6.68 17.34
N TYR A 4 28.11 7.25 16.48
CA TYR A 4 28.03 8.68 16.22
C TYR A 4 26.88 9.29 17.01
N ASN A 5 27.17 10.28 17.85
CA ASN A 5 26.16 11.07 18.54
C ASN A 5 25.70 12.21 17.62
N ALA A 6 24.51 12.09 17.06
CA ALA A 6 23.96 13.09 16.13
C ALA A 6 23.68 14.47 16.77
N ALA A 7 23.53 14.55 18.09
CA ALA A 7 23.28 15.81 18.78
C ALA A 7 24.56 16.65 18.95
N THR A 8 25.71 16.00 19.14
CA THR A 8 27.01 16.66 19.37
C THR A 8 27.95 16.58 18.16
N GLY A 9 27.70 15.65 17.24
CA GLY A 9 28.58 15.37 16.10
C GLY A 9 29.83 14.56 16.44
N GLU A 10 29.90 14.00 17.65
CA GLU A 10 31.08 13.29 18.13
C GLU A 10 30.94 11.78 17.98
N TYR A 11 32.07 11.11 17.76
CA TYR A 11 32.14 9.65 17.70
C TYR A 11 32.78 9.09 18.97
N GLY A 12 32.17 8.07 19.58
CA GLY A 12 32.66 7.54 20.85
C GLY A 12 31.75 6.48 21.45
N ASP A 13 31.91 6.22 22.76
CA ASP A 13 31.04 5.27 23.47
C ASP A 13 29.65 5.87 23.74
N MET A 14 28.64 5.30 23.08
CA MET A 14 27.25 5.74 23.10
C MET A 14 26.59 5.57 24.47
N VAL A 15 27.03 4.58 25.27
CA VAL A 15 26.49 4.37 26.62
C VAL A 15 27.00 5.46 27.55
N ALA A 16 28.28 5.77 27.50
CA ALA A 16 28.88 6.85 28.29
C ALA A 16 28.29 8.23 27.91
N MET A 17 27.95 8.43 26.63
CA MET A 17 27.27 9.63 26.13
C MET A 17 25.76 9.68 26.45
N GLY A 18 25.19 8.63 27.05
CA GLY A 18 23.76 8.57 27.41
C GLY A 18 22.83 8.35 26.22
N VAL A 19 23.35 7.98 25.04
CA VAL A 19 22.57 7.67 23.84
C VAL A 19 22.28 6.16 23.83
N LEU A 20 21.16 5.79 24.44
CA LEU A 20 20.74 4.41 24.63
C LEU A 20 19.46 4.14 23.83
N ASP A 21 19.46 3.09 23.01
CA ASP A 21 18.27 2.59 22.34
C ASP A 21 17.83 1.27 23.02
N PRO A 22 16.53 1.10 23.37
CA PRO A 22 16.10 -0.08 24.12
C PRO A 22 16.09 -1.32 23.24
N THR A 23 16.83 -2.37 23.62
CA THR A 23 16.99 -3.65 22.89
C THR A 23 15.77 -4.23 22.14
N LYS A 24 14.55 -3.97 22.60
CA LYS A 24 13.31 -4.37 21.90
C LYS A 24 13.14 -3.63 20.57
N VAL A 25 13.50 -2.35 20.51
CA VAL A 25 13.37 -1.47 19.35
C VAL A 25 14.28 -1.97 18.22
N GLU A 26 15.59 -2.13 18.47
CA GLU A 26 16.54 -2.57 17.44
C GLU A 26 16.23 -3.98 16.97
N ARG A 27 15.89 -4.89 17.88
CA ARG A 27 15.51 -6.26 17.48
C ARG A 27 14.29 -6.25 16.58
N THR A 28 13.24 -5.52 16.95
CA THR A 28 12.00 -5.48 16.17
C THR A 28 12.24 -4.79 14.82
N ALA A 29 13.02 -3.71 14.80
CA ALA A 29 13.39 -3.01 13.57
C ALA A 29 14.14 -3.94 12.60
N LEU A 30 15.16 -4.66 13.08
CA LEU A 30 15.94 -5.59 12.26
C LEU A 30 15.09 -6.77 11.76
N GLN A 31 14.24 -7.33 12.61
CA GLN A 31 13.35 -8.43 12.21
C GLN A 31 12.37 -8.01 11.12
N ASN A 32 11.74 -6.84 11.28
CA ASN A 32 10.80 -6.31 10.29
C ASN A 32 11.52 -5.95 8.98
N ALA A 33 12.71 -5.35 9.05
CA ALA A 33 13.52 -5.05 7.88
C ALA A 33 13.92 -6.31 7.12
N ALA A 34 14.39 -7.35 7.84
CA ALA A 34 14.72 -8.64 7.24
C ALA A 34 13.49 -9.30 6.59
N SER A 35 12.31 -9.19 7.20
CA SER A 35 11.06 -9.70 6.63
C SER A 35 10.72 -9.04 5.29
N VAL A 36 10.80 -7.70 5.21
CA VAL A 36 10.51 -6.96 3.97
C VAL A 36 11.58 -7.23 2.92
N ALA A 37 12.86 -7.23 3.31
CA ALA A 37 13.96 -7.55 2.41
C ALA A 37 13.83 -8.96 1.84
N GLY A 38 13.44 -9.94 2.66
CA GLY A 38 13.19 -11.32 2.21
C GLY A 38 12.09 -11.39 1.16
N LEU A 39 10.98 -10.68 1.37
CA LEU A 39 9.90 -10.57 0.38
C LEU A 39 10.40 -9.95 -0.92
N MET A 40 11.10 -8.81 -0.85
CA MET A 40 11.58 -8.09 -2.04
C MET A 40 12.60 -8.91 -2.85
N LEU A 41 13.52 -9.63 -2.19
CA LEU A 41 14.56 -10.42 -2.85
C LEU A 41 14.02 -11.69 -3.52
N THR A 42 12.89 -12.21 -3.06
CA THR A 42 12.30 -13.46 -3.57
C THR A 42 11.11 -13.23 -4.50
N THR A 43 10.73 -11.98 -4.72
CA THR A 43 9.64 -11.62 -5.63
C THR A 43 10.21 -11.37 -7.03
N ASP A 44 9.99 -12.29 -7.97
CA ASP A 44 10.47 -12.16 -9.34
C ASP A 44 9.69 -11.14 -10.18
N CYS A 45 8.38 -10.98 -9.95
CA CYS A 45 7.57 -9.99 -10.63
C CYS A 45 6.46 -9.43 -9.74
N MET A 46 6.12 -8.16 -9.95
CA MET A 46 4.96 -7.51 -9.36
C MET A 46 4.04 -7.05 -10.48
N VAL A 47 2.79 -7.49 -10.45
CA VAL A 47 1.73 -7.03 -11.37
C VAL A 47 0.87 -6.03 -10.61
N ALA A 48 0.72 -4.84 -11.19
CA ALA A 48 -0.16 -3.81 -10.67
C ALA A 48 -1.08 -3.31 -11.80
N GLU A 49 -2.35 -3.11 -11.48
CA GLU A 49 -3.31 -2.47 -12.38
C GLU A 49 -3.26 -0.96 -12.16
N LEU A 50 -3.22 -0.20 -13.26
CA LEU A 50 -3.37 1.24 -13.17
C LEU A 50 -4.81 1.57 -12.81
N VAL A 51 -4.99 2.57 -11.95
CA VAL A 51 -6.32 3.11 -11.67
C VAL A 51 -6.87 3.70 -12.97
N GLU A 52 -7.94 3.10 -13.48
CA GLU A 52 -8.67 3.67 -14.60
C GLU A 52 -9.57 4.81 -14.08
N ASP A 53 -9.58 5.95 -14.79
CA ASP A 53 -10.58 7.01 -14.61
C ASP A 53 -11.95 6.51 -15.11
N LYS A 54 -12.55 5.58 -14.37
CA LYS A 54 -13.97 5.28 -14.51
C LYS A 54 -14.72 6.43 -13.83
N PRO A 55 -15.68 7.10 -14.51
CA PRO A 55 -16.56 8.03 -13.82
C PRO A 55 -17.18 7.25 -12.66
N ALA A 56 -17.04 7.77 -11.45
CA ALA A 56 -17.61 7.16 -10.25
C ALA A 56 -19.09 6.89 -10.53
N GLY A 57 -19.41 5.61 -10.78
CA GLY A 57 -20.77 5.18 -10.99
C GLY A 57 -21.52 5.54 -9.72
N GLY A 58 -22.32 6.60 -9.80
CA GLY A 58 -23.01 7.15 -8.66
C GLY A 58 -23.81 6.06 -7.97
N MET A 59 -23.47 5.81 -6.71
CA MET A 59 -24.37 5.21 -5.76
C MET A 59 -25.57 6.16 -5.61
N GLY A 60 -26.59 5.99 -6.46
CA GLY A 60 -27.71 6.91 -6.52
C GLY A 60 -28.89 6.36 -7.32
N GLY A 61 -29.89 5.85 -6.60
CA GLY A 61 -31.27 5.85 -7.09
C GLY A 61 -31.87 4.49 -7.43
N MET A 62 -32.22 3.71 -6.40
CA MET A 62 -33.46 2.95 -6.45
C MET A 62 -34.62 3.95 -6.66
N GLY A 63 -35.11 4.08 -7.90
CA GLY A 63 -36.34 4.83 -8.16
C GLY A 63 -36.46 5.37 -9.60
N GLY A 64 -37.46 4.88 -10.34
CA GLY A 64 -37.95 5.60 -11.52
C GLY A 64 -38.42 4.73 -12.67
N MET A 65 -39.60 4.13 -12.50
CA MET A 65 -40.50 3.73 -13.59
C MET A 65 -40.55 4.77 -14.73
N GLY A 66 -40.36 4.35 -15.99
CA GLY A 66 -40.63 5.25 -17.13
C GLY A 66 -40.48 4.60 -18.51
N GLY A 67 -41.60 4.19 -19.10
CA GLY A 67 -41.78 4.29 -20.56
C GLY A 67 -41.92 2.99 -21.34
N MET A 68 -43.09 2.35 -21.24
CA MET A 68 -43.61 1.47 -22.27
C MET A 68 -43.96 2.26 -23.54
N GLY A 69 -43.47 1.83 -24.71
CA GLY A 69 -43.95 2.34 -25.99
C GLY A 69 -43.18 1.82 -27.21
N GLY A 70 -43.85 1.11 -28.12
CA GLY A 70 -43.39 1.02 -29.51
C GLY A 70 -43.36 -0.37 -30.16
N MET A 71 -44.53 -0.94 -30.37
CA MET A 71 -44.84 -2.02 -31.31
C MET A 71 -44.28 -1.79 -32.73
N GLY A 72 -43.73 -2.83 -33.39
CA GLY A 72 -43.62 -2.80 -34.86
C GLY A 72 -42.59 -3.72 -35.53
N GLY A 73 -42.87 -5.03 -35.62
CA GLY A 73 -42.76 -5.79 -36.88
C GLY A 73 -41.40 -6.28 -37.41
N MET A 74 -41.47 -7.52 -37.95
CA MET A 74 -40.63 -8.15 -38.99
C MET A 74 -39.29 -8.75 -38.54
N ASP A 75 -39.21 -10.06 -38.33
CA ASP A 75 -39.08 -11.12 -39.36
C ASP A 75 -37.64 -11.28 -39.87
N MET A 76 -36.99 -12.33 -39.37
CA MET A 76 -36.07 -13.28 -40.02
C MET A 76 -35.33 -14.02 -38.89
N GLY A 77 -35.52 -15.31 -38.62
CA GLY A 77 -35.75 -16.41 -39.54
C GLY A 77 -34.39 -16.98 -39.96
N MET A 78 -34.06 -18.16 -39.41
CA MET A 78 -32.86 -18.99 -39.58
C MET A 78 -31.70 -18.73 -38.61
#